data_AF-A0A7K4GYL2-F1
#
_entry.id   AF-A0A7K4GYL2-F1
#
_cell.length_a   1.000
_cell.length_b   1.000
_cell.length_c   1.000
_cell.angle_alpha   90.00
_cell.angle_beta   90.00
_cell.angle_gamma   90.00
#
_symmetry.space_group_name_H-M   'P 1'
#
loop_
_entity.id
_entity.type
_entity.pdbx_description
1 polymer ?
#
loop_
_entity_poly.entity_id
_entity_poly.type
_entity_poly.pdbx_seq_one_letter_code
_entity_poly.pdbx_strand_id
1 'polypeptide(L)' 'MKLYKCSGCGKVIETLPKCCSEDMVFNEEENQFECYMGPNCGYLPLDDLKCEECCKN' A
#
# COMPACT_ATOMS: atom_id res chain seq x y z
N MET A 1 13.79 11.39 -1.70
CA MET A 1 12.38 10.99 -1.89
C MET A 1 12.36 9.49 -2.16
N LYS A 2 11.72 8.68 -1.32
CA LYS A 2 11.63 7.22 -1.55
C LYS A 2 10.60 7.00 -2.66
N LEU A 3 10.96 6.26 -3.70
CA LEU A 3 10.07 5.89 -4.80
C LEU A 3 9.41 4.56 -4.43
N TYR A 4 8.09 4.57 -4.26
CA TYR A 4 7.32 3.35 -4.06
C TYR A 4 7.05 2.68 -5.40
N LYS A 5 7.10 1.35 -5.45
CA LYS A 5 6.78 0.57 -6.65
C LYS A 5 5.70 -0.43 -6.31
N CYS A 6 4.76 -0.61 -7.22
CA CYS A 6 3.75 -1.65 -7.13
C CYS A 6 4.43 -3.02 -7.13
N SER A 7 4.18 -3.84 -6.11
CA SER A 7 4.72 -5.20 -6.04
C SER A 7 4.16 -6.12 -7.13
N GLY A 8 2.93 -5.85 -7.60
CA GLY A 8 2.26 -6.65 -8.62
C GLY A 8 2.72 -6.39 -10.06
N CYS A 9 3.05 -5.14 -10.42
CA CYS A 9 3.36 -4.77 -11.81
C CYS A 9 4.64 -3.94 -11.99
N GLY A 10 5.34 -3.61 -10.90
CA GLY A 10 6.57 -2.82 -10.92
C GLY A 10 6.39 -1.33 -11.24
N LYS A 11 5.16 -0.88 -11.55
CA LYS A 11 4.84 0.53 -11.83
C LYS A 11 5.20 1.39 -10.62
N VAL A 12 5.81 2.54 -10.87
CA VAL A 12 6.08 3.53 -9.83
C VAL A 12 4.75 4.07 -9.29
N ILE A 13 4.60 4.05 -7.97
CA ILE A 13 3.50 4.67 -7.25
C ILE A 13 3.96 6.10 -6.94
N GLU A 14 3.55 7.04 -7.79
CA GLU A 14 3.92 8.46 -7.68
C GLU A 14 3.23 9.14 -6.50
N THR A 15 2.02 8.67 -6.16
CA THR A 15 1.22 9.16 -5.04
C THR A 15 0.64 7.98 -4.28
N LEU A 16 0.94 7.88 -2.99
CA LEU A 16 0.21 6.98 -2.10
C LEU A 16 -1.26 7.45 -2.03
N PRO A 17 -2.24 6.53 -1.93
CA PRO A 17 -3.62 6.92 -1.68
C PRO A 17 -3.72 7.79 -0.42
N LYS A 18 -4.60 8.80 -0.41
CA LYS A 18 -4.83 9.63 0.80
C LYS A 18 -5.17 8.78 2.03
N CYS A 19 -5.91 7.70 1.84
CA CYS A 19 -6.23 6.75 2.90
C CYS A 19 -4.97 6.19 3.56
N CYS A 20 -3.87 6.01 2.83
CA CYS A 20 -2.60 5.55 3.37
C CYS A 20 -1.98 6.53 4.38
N SER A 21 -2.13 7.84 4.13
CA SER A 21 -1.61 8.88 5.01
C SER A 21 -2.51 9.17 6.21
N GLU A 22 -3.79 8.81 6.13
CA GLU A 22 -4.79 9.10 7.16
C GLU A 22 -5.13 7.86 8.01
N ASP A 23 -4.98 6.66 7.46
CA ASP A 23 -5.40 5.39 8.04
C ASP A 23 -4.30 4.33 7.89
N MET A 24 -3.17 4.60 8.55
CA MET A 24 -2.07 3.67 8.72
C MET A 24 -2.23 2.93 10.05
N VAL A 25 -2.15 1.61 10.01
CA VAL A 25 -2.24 0.78 11.21
C VAL A 25 -0.90 0.13 11.50
N PHE A 26 -0.62 -0.07 12.78
CA PHE A 26 0.53 -0.87 13.20
C PHE A 26 0.03 -2.29 13.48
N ASN A 27 0.50 -3.26 12.69
CA ASN A 27 0.25 -4.67 12.92
C ASN A 27 1.27 -5.16 13.96
N GLU A 28 0.80 -5.44 15.19
CA GLU A 28 1.65 -5.91 16.29
C GLU A 28 2.12 -7.36 16.10
N GLU A 29 1.35 -8.19 15.40
CA GLU A 29 1.71 -9.60 15.15
C GLU A 29 2.92 -9.69 14.20
N GLU A 30 2.91 -8.89 13.15
CA GLU A 30 3.97 -8.82 12.13
C GLU A 30 5.00 -7.73 12.45
N ASN A 31 4.78 -6.93 13.50
CA ASN A 31 5.62 -5.82 13.95
C ASN A 31 5.95 -4.82 12.81
N GLN A 32 4.94 -4.43 12.03
CA GLN A 32 5.10 -3.58 10.85
C GLN A 32 3.94 -2.59 10.66
N PHE A 33 4.19 -1.51 9.91
CA PHE A 33 3.14 -0.59 9.48
C PHE A 33 2.48 -1.07 8.19
N GLU A 34 1.15 -1.05 8.21
CA GLU A 34 0.31 -1.37 7.07
C GLU A 34 -0.55 -0.18 6.68
N CYS A 35 -0.79 -0.08 5.38
CA CYS A 35 -1.48 1.03 4.75
C CYS A 35 -2.74 0.52 4.07
N TYR A 36 -3.86 1.21 4.28
CA TYR A 36 -5.10 0.88 3.59
C TYR A 36 -5.04 1.29 2.11
N MET A 37 -5.00 0.30 1.23
CA MET A 37 -4.91 0.46 -0.23
C MET A 37 -6.27 0.38 -0.92
N GLY A 38 -7.36 0.52 -0.15
CA GLY A 38 -8.74 0.48 -0.64
C GLY A 38 -9.40 -0.90 -0.47
N PRO A 39 -10.71 -1.01 -0.73
CA PRO A 39 -11.52 -2.19 -0.36
C PRO A 39 -11.09 -3.48 -1.06
N ASN A 40 -10.47 -3.38 -2.22
CA ASN A 40 -10.07 -4.57 -2.97
C ASN A 40 -8.68 -5.11 -2.58
N CYS A 41 -7.82 -4.27 -1.99
CA CYS A 41 -6.48 -4.67 -1.54
C CYS A 41 -6.37 -4.78 -0.01
N GLY A 42 -7.24 -4.11 0.73
CA GLY A 42 -7.19 -4.05 2.18
C GLY A 42 -5.94 -3.31 2.67
N TYR A 43 -5.46 -3.74 3.84
CA TYR A 43 -4.22 -3.27 4.44
C TYR A 43 -3.03 -4.04 3.86
N LEU A 44 -2.02 -3.30 3.41
CA LEU A 44 -0.79 -3.88 2.87
C LEU A 44 0.43 -3.24 3.55
N PRO A 45 1.49 -4.02 3.81
CA PRO A 45 2.72 -3.45 4.34
C PRO A 45 3.34 -2.49 3.33
N LEU A 46 4.08 -1.50 3.83
CA LEU A 46 4.67 -0.45 2.99
C LEU A 46 5.65 -0.96 1.92
N ASP A 47 6.17 -2.17 2.10
CA ASP A 47 7.07 -2.82 1.14
C ASP A 47 6.32 -3.68 0.09
N ASP A 48 5.02 -3.90 0.25
CA ASP A 48 4.15 -4.68 -0.67
C ASP A 48 2.98 -3.86 -1.23
N LEU A 49 3.15 -2.54 -1.35
CA LEU A 49 2.11 -1.67 -1.87
C LEU A 49 1.73 -2.06 -3.31
N LYS A 50 0.43 -2.00 -3.62
CA LYS A 50 -0.12 -2.27 -4.95
C LYS A 50 -0.73 -1.02 -5.56
N CYS A 51 -0.59 -0.84 -6.88
CA CYS A 51 -1.31 0.24 -7.56
C CYS A 51 -2.81 -0.11 -7.68
N GLU A 52 -3.63 0.91 -7.93
CA GLU A 52 -5.09 0.76 -8.07
C GLU A 52 -5.49 -0.35 -9.08
N GLU A 53 -4.77 -0.46 -10.19
CA GLU A 53 -5.02 -1.49 -11.21
C GLU A 53 -4.71 -2.91 -10.69
N CYS A 54 -3.65 -3.08 -9.90
CA CYS A 54 -3.34 -4.35 -9.24
C CYS A 54 -4.27 -4.64 -8.06
N CYS A 55 -5.03 -3.66 -7.59
CA CYS A 55 -6.10 -3.83 -6.64
C CYS A 55 -7.45 -4.09 -7.32
N LYS A 56 -7.62 -3.90 -8.63
CA LYS A 56 -8.90 -4.17 -9.31
C LYS A 56 -9.03 -5.61 -9.84
N ASN A 57 -7.92 -6.35 -9.91
CA ASN A 57 -7.83 -7.73 -10.41
C ASN A 57 -7.74 -8.73 -9.27
#